data_AF-D6PDV8-F1
#
_entry.id   AF-D6PDV8-F1
#
_cell.length_a   1.000
_cell.length_b   1.000
_cell.length_c   1.000
_cell.angle_alpha   90.00
_cell.angle_beta   90.00
_cell.angle_gamma   90.00
#
_symmetry.space_group_name_H-M   'P 1'
#
loop_
_entity.id
_entity.type
_entity.pdbx_description
1 polymer ?
#
loop_
_entity_poly.entity_id
_entity_poly.type
_entity_poly.pdbx_seq_one_letter_code
_entity_poly.pdbx_strand_id
1 'polypeptide(L)'
;MVAEEQQDSVAPENNEAATTVKFLFAGIVFVINGFFAEWILGDESNVGDFSAMVGALILGFRVFRTTVRDLKEGLLTTNELVAIAVLATFSSGEYHAAGLVAFFMLLAELIESRTASGAKEAIV
;
A
#
# COMPACT_ATOMS: atom_id res chain seq x y z
N MET A 1 45.95 26.70 -14.81
CA MET A 1 44.57 27.15 -15.07
C MET A 1 43.72 25.91 -14.99
N VAL A 2 42.80 25.92 -14.03
CA VAL A 2 42.18 24.77 -13.36
C VAL A 2 41.30 23.97 -14.32
N ALA A 3 41.35 22.65 -14.18
CA ALA A 3 40.39 21.71 -14.75
C ALA A 3 39.03 21.93 -14.08
N GLU A 4 38.01 22.32 -14.85
CA GLU A 4 36.61 22.18 -14.44
C GLU A 4 36.19 20.74 -14.72
N GLU A 5 36.32 19.89 -13.71
CA GLU A 5 35.58 18.63 -13.67
C GLU A 5 34.09 18.96 -13.58
N GLN A 6 33.36 18.60 -14.64
CA GLN A 6 31.91 18.56 -14.66
C GLN A 6 31.43 17.57 -13.60
N GLN A 7 30.98 18.09 -12.47
CA GLN A 7 30.31 17.32 -11.44
C GLN A 7 28.88 17.02 -11.91
N ASP A 8 28.73 15.86 -12.54
CA ASP A 8 27.44 15.26 -12.89
C ASP A 8 26.64 15.05 -11.60
N SER A 9 25.60 15.87 -11.42
CA SER A 9 24.75 15.84 -10.23
C SER A 9 23.82 14.65 -10.30
N VAL A 10 24.26 13.52 -9.74
CA VAL A 10 23.42 12.32 -9.55
C VAL A 10 22.23 12.68 -8.64
N ALA A 11 21.02 12.66 -9.20
CA ALA A 11 19.76 12.90 -8.49
C ALA A 11 19.48 11.80 -7.44
N PRO A 12 18.78 12.11 -6.32
CA PRO A 12 18.53 11.13 -5.26
C PRO A 12 17.29 10.27 -5.61
N GLU A 13 17.46 9.24 -6.44
CA GLU A 13 16.39 8.35 -6.92
C GLU A 13 16.06 7.16 -5.97
N ASN A 14 16.51 7.21 -4.72
CA ASN A 14 16.52 6.09 -3.78
C ASN A 14 15.58 6.27 -2.57
N ASN A 15 14.84 7.39 -2.48
CA ASN A 15 14.01 7.70 -1.30
C ASN A 15 12.49 7.41 -1.49
N GLU A 16 11.95 7.53 -2.71
CA GLU A 16 10.49 7.39 -2.93
C GLU A 16 9.99 5.94 -2.86
N ALA A 17 10.74 5.00 -3.45
CA ALA A 17 10.41 3.57 -3.40
C ALA A 17 10.53 3.03 -1.96
N ALA A 18 11.57 3.43 -1.23
CA ALA A 18 11.76 3.07 0.18
C ALA A 18 10.64 3.62 1.07
N THR A 19 10.19 4.85 0.80
CA THR A 19 9.11 5.50 1.55
C THR A 19 7.77 4.78 1.35
N THR A 20 7.47 4.37 0.12
CA THR A 20 6.30 3.53 -0.19
C THR A 20 6.26 2.24 0.61
N VAL A 21 7.38 1.51 0.65
CA VAL A 21 7.48 0.23 1.38
C VAL A 21 7.33 0.45 2.88
N LYS A 22 7.89 1.54 3.42
CA LYS A 22 7.72 1.93 4.82
C LYS A 22 6.24 2.17 5.18
N PHE A 23 5.48 2.84 4.32
CA PHE A 23 4.04 3.06 4.55
C PHE A 23 3.25 1.74 4.54
N LEU A 24 3.58 0.83 3.63
CA LEU A 24 2.96 -0.50 3.58
C LEU A 24 3.22 -1.28 4.87
N PHE A 25 4.48 -1.31 5.33
CA PHE A 25 4.85 -1.93 6.60
C PHE A 25 4.17 -1.25 7.81
N ALA A 26 4.12 0.08 7.83
CA ALA A 26 3.45 0.81 8.90
C ALA A 26 1.95 0.45 8.95
N GLY A 27 1.27 0.46 7.81
CA GLY A 27 -0.15 0.16 7.72
C GLY A 27 -0.48 -1.26 8.19
N ILE A 28 0.27 -2.28 7.74
CA ILE A 28 0.00 -3.66 8.18
C ILE A 28 0.32 -3.89 9.66
N VAL A 29 1.32 -3.20 10.22
CA VAL A 29 1.60 -3.26 11.66
C VAL A 29 0.42 -2.74 12.48
N PHE A 30 -0.22 -1.65 12.04
CA PHE A 30 -1.44 -1.14 12.70
C PHE A 30 -2.61 -2.12 12.58
N VAL A 31 -2.85 -2.72 11.41
CA VAL A 31 -3.91 -3.72 11.24
C VAL A 31 -3.68 -4.93 12.13
N ILE A 32 -2.46 -5.48 12.14
CA ILE A 32 -2.09 -6.60 13.02
C ILE A 32 -2.25 -6.20 14.48
N ASN A 33 -1.82 -5.00 14.86
CA ASN A 33 -1.99 -4.50 16.21
C ASN A 33 -3.46 -4.42 16.62
N GLY A 34 -4.37 -4.06 15.69
CA GLY A 34 -5.82 -4.12 15.91
C GLY A 34 -6.31 -5.50 16.32
N PHE A 35 -5.92 -6.55 15.57
CA PHE A 35 -6.23 -7.94 15.92
C PHE A 35 -5.67 -8.35 17.29
N PHE A 36 -4.43 -7.97 17.60
CA PHE A 36 -3.83 -8.27 18.91
C PHE A 36 -4.53 -7.53 20.05
N ALA A 37 -4.95 -6.29 19.83
CA ALA A 37 -5.65 -5.48 20.82
C ALA A 37 -7.03 -6.09 21.16
N GLU A 38 -7.81 -6.50 20.15
CA GLU A 38 -9.06 -7.25 20.39
C GLU A 38 -8.82 -8.55 21.15
N TRP A 39 -7.78 -9.28 20.80
CA TRP A 39 -7.50 -10.56 21.47
C TRP A 39 -7.13 -10.40 22.95
N ILE A 40 -6.43 -9.32 23.31
CA ILE A 40 -5.95 -9.08 24.69
C ILE A 40 -6.96 -8.29 25.53
N LEU A 41 -7.54 -7.21 24.96
CA LEU A 41 -8.42 -6.29 25.67
C LEU A 41 -9.91 -6.60 25.48
N GLY A 42 -10.25 -7.48 24.53
CA GLY A 42 -11.63 -7.84 24.16
C GLY A 42 -12.27 -6.85 23.19
N ASP A 43 -13.26 -7.35 22.44
CA ASP A 43 -14.03 -6.60 21.42
C ASP A 43 -14.75 -5.37 22.00
N GLU A 44 -14.96 -5.32 23.32
CA GLU A 44 -15.59 -4.18 23.99
C GLU A 44 -14.68 -2.93 24.02
N SER A 45 -13.38 -3.15 23.89
CA SER A 45 -12.40 -2.08 23.77
C SER A 45 -12.27 -1.68 22.30
N ASN A 46 -12.92 -0.57 21.91
CA ASN A 46 -12.83 0.03 20.57
C ASN A 46 -11.38 0.37 20.11
N VAL A 47 -10.37 0.02 20.89
CA VAL A 47 -8.94 0.18 20.61
C VAL A 47 -8.51 -0.67 19.42
N GLY A 48 -9.01 -1.90 19.30
CA GLY A 48 -8.70 -2.80 18.18
C GLY A 48 -9.16 -2.23 16.85
N ASP A 49 -10.45 -1.93 16.75
CA ASP A 49 -11.08 -1.24 15.62
C ASP A 49 -10.38 0.07 15.25
N PHE A 50 -10.05 0.92 16.24
CA PHE A 50 -9.38 2.18 15.97
C PHE A 50 -7.98 1.98 15.37
N SER A 51 -7.21 1.03 15.91
CA SER A 51 -5.89 0.68 15.39
C SER A 51 -5.98 0.12 13.96
N ALA A 52 -6.92 -0.79 13.73
CA ALA A 52 -7.18 -1.35 12.40
C ALA A 52 -7.65 -0.28 11.41
N MET A 53 -8.49 0.68 11.83
CA MET A 53 -8.93 1.81 11.01
C MET A 53 -7.75 2.66 10.54
N VAL A 54 -6.82 3.01 11.45
CA VAL A 54 -5.61 3.76 11.09
C VAL A 54 -4.77 2.97 10.08
N GLY A 55 -4.59 1.66 10.30
CA GLY A 55 -3.88 0.80 9.36
C GLY A 55 -4.54 0.73 7.99
N ALA A 56 -5.87 0.56 7.96
CA ALA A 56 -6.67 0.53 6.74
C ALA A 56 -6.64 1.85 5.97
N LEU A 57 -6.60 2.99 6.66
CA LEU A 57 -6.45 4.30 6.00
C LEU A 57 -5.08 4.46 5.35
N ILE A 58 -4.00 4.06 6.04
CA ILE A 58 -2.64 4.14 5.49
C ILE A 58 -2.50 3.29 4.23
N LEU A 59 -2.98 2.03 4.28
CA LEU A 59 -2.93 1.11 3.15
C LEU A 59 -3.90 1.52 2.04
N GLY A 60 -5.15 1.81 2.42
CA GLY A 60 -6.23 2.20 1.52
C GLY A 60 -5.88 3.44 0.71
N PHE A 61 -5.24 4.45 1.32
CA PHE A 61 -4.80 5.64 0.60
C PHE A 61 -3.93 5.31 -0.63
N ARG A 62 -3.06 4.30 -0.51
CA ARG A 62 -2.23 3.87 -1.63
C ARG A 62 -3.03 3.13 -2.70
N VAL A 63 -3.91 2.22 -2.30
CA VAL A 63 -4.81 1.50 -3.22
C VAL A 63 -5.68 2.49 -4.01
N PHE A 64 -6.25 3.49 -3.34
CA PHE A 64 -7.05 4.53 -4.00
C PHE A 64 -6.23 5.38 -4.95
N ARG A 65 -5.00 5.73 -4.58
CA ARG A 65 -4.13 6.51 -5.47
C ARG A 65 -3.85 5.76 -6.77
N THR A 66 -3.50 4.48 -6.70
CA THR A 66 -3.27 3.62 -7.88
C THR A 66 -4.55 3.55 -8.73
N THR A 67 -5.67 3.20 -8.12
CA THR A 67 -6.97 3.08 -8.79
C THR A 67 -7.44 4.37 -9.47
N VAL A 68 -7.33 5.52 -8.80
CA VAL A 68 -7.77 6.80 -9.37
C VAL A 68 -6.89 7.20 -10.56
N ARG A 69 -5.61 6.87 -10.55
CA ARG A 69 -4.73 7.08 -11.70
C ARG A 69 -5.16 6.17 -12.87
N ASP A 70 -5.30 4.88 -12.61
CA ASP A 70 -5.62 3.88 -13.64
C ASP A 70 -6.97 4.21 -14.30
N LEU A 71 -7.98 4.60 -13.51
CA LEU A 71 -9.29 5.07 -13.99
C LEU A 71 -9.21 6.36 -14.83
N LYS A 72 -8.32 7.31 -14.46
CA LYS A 72 -8.10 8.54 -15.26
C LYS A 72 -7.45 8.25 -16.61
N GLU A 73 -6.68 7.17 -16.71
CA GLU A 73 -6.07 6.70 -17.96
C GLU A 73 -7.04 5.86 -18.81
N GLY A 74 -8.26 5.61 -18.30
CA GLY A 74 -9.29 4.81 -18.98
C GLY A 74 -9.03 3.31 -18.90
N LEU A 75 -8.13 2.87 -18.01
CA LEU A 75 -7.83 1.47 -17.77
C LEU A 75 -8.75 0.97 -16.64
N LEU A 76 -9.44 -0.15 -16.88
CA LEU A 76 -10.16 -0.87 -15.84
C LEU A 76 -9.40 -2.15 -15.55
N THR A 77 -8.81 -2.20 -14.36
CA THR A 77 -7.95 -3.30 -13.89
C THR A 77 -8.59 -4.00 -12.68
N THR A 78 -7.87 -4.97 -12.13
CA THR A 78 -8.27 -5.62 -10.87
C THR A 78 -8.22 -4.64 -9.69
N ASN A 79 -7.40 -3.59 -9.77
CA ASN A 79 -7.19 -2.61 -8.69
C ASN A 79 -8.49 -1.88 -8.34
N GLU A 80 -9.30 -1.53 -9.33
CA GLU A 80 -10.58 -0.82 -9.18
C GLU A 80 -11.59 -1.62 -8.37
N LEU A 81 -11.75 -2.91 -8.68
CA LEU A 81 -12.69 -3.77 -7.96
C LEU A 81 -12.28 -3.89 -6.49
N VAL A 82 -10.98 -4.01 -6.23
CA VAL A 82 -10.47 -4.12 -4.86
C VAL A 82 -10.62 -2.80 -4.11
N ALA A 83 -10.38 -1.65 -4.74
CA ALA A 83 -10.63 -0.36 -4.13
C ALA A 83 -12.10 -0.18 -3.70
N ILE A 84 -13.05 -0.65 -4.51
CA ILE A 84 -14.47 -0.65 -4.15
C ILE A 84 -14.73 -1.57 -2.95
N ALA A 85 -14.12 -2.76 -2.91
CA ALA A 85 -14.24 -3.67 -1.77
C ALA A 85 -13.68 -3.05 -0.47
N VAL A 86 -12.54 -2.36 -0.56
CA VAL A 86 -11.96 -1.62 0.58
C VAL A 86 -12.88 -0.50 1.03
N LEU A 87 -13.48 0.28 0.12
CA LEU A 87 -14.47 1.31 0.51
C LEU A 87 -15.70 0.71 1.19
N ALA A 88 -16.23 -0.39 0.65
CA ALA A 88 -17.46 -1.01 1.15
C ALA A 88 -17.26 -1.61 2.55
N THR A 89 -16.15 -2.33 2.76
CA THR A 89 -15.79 -2.90 4.06
C THR A 89 -15.49 -1.80 5.08
N PHE A 90 -14.71 -0.79 4.69
CA PHE A 90 -14.41 0.36 5.55
C PHE A 90 -15.68 1.13 5.93
N SER A 91 -16.59 1.36 4.99
CA SER A 91 -17.87 2.03 5.24
C SER A 91 -18.81 1.21 6.12
N SER A 92 -18.66 -0.10 6.15
CA SER A 92 -19.42 -1.00 7.03
C SER A 92 -18.83 -1.09 8.45
N GLY A 93 -17.71 -0.40 8.70
CA GLY A 93 -16.99 -0.46 9.98
C GLY A 93 -16.10 -1.70 10.14
N GLU A 94 -15.99 -2.55 9.11
CA GLU A 94 -15.12 -3.74 9.15
C GLU A 94 -13.68 -3.35 8.84
N TYR A 95 -13.04 -2.61 9.74
CA TYR A 95 -11.73 -2.00 9.51
C TYR A 95 -10.60 -3.01 9.36
N HIS A 96 -10.65 -4.12 10.09
CA HIS A 96 -9.67 -5.21 9.96
C HIS A 96 -9.76 -5.89 8.61
N ALA A 97 -10.99 -6.13 8.13
CA ALA A 97 -11.22 -6.68 6.80
C ALA A 97 -10.73 -5.71 5.72
N ALA A 98 -11.09 -4.43 5.82
CA ALA A 98 -10.64 -3.39 4.90
C ALA A 98 -9.10 -3.30 4.84
N GLY A 99 -8.45 -3.33 6.00
CA GLY A 99 -6.99 -3.30 6.13
C GLY A 99 -6.31 -4.52 5.52
N LEU A 100 -6.83 -5.74 5.78
CA LEU A 100 -6.30 -6.97 5.20
C LEU A 100 -6.48 -7.01 3.68
N VAL A 101 -7.65 -6.64 3.18
CA VAL A 101 -7.91 -6.59 1.73
C VAL A 101 -6.95 -5.60 1.06
N ALA A 102 -6.79 -4.40 1.61
CA ALA A 102 -5.84 -3.41 1.08
C ALA A 102 -4.38 -3.89 1.14
N PHE A 103 -3.99 -4.58 2.22
CA PHE A 103 -2.66 -5.17 2.34
C PHE A 103 -2.38 -6.22 1.25
N PHE A 104 -3.29 -7.19 1.08
CA PHE A 104 -3.14 -8.23 0.07
C PHE A 104 -3.14 -7.65 -1.34
N MET A 105 -3.90 -6.58 -1.58
CA MET A 105 -3.89 -5.87 -2.85
C MET A 105 -2.51 -5.30 -3.17
N LEU A 106 -1.92 -4.56 -2.23
CA LEU A 106 -0.59 -3.99 -2.42
C LEU A 106 0.49 -5.07 -2.51
N LEU A 107 0.35 -6.19 -1.78
CA LEU A 107 1.25 -7.33 -1.89
C LEU A 107 1.15 -7.99 -3.27
N ALA A 108 -0.07 -8.14 -3.81
CA ALA A 108 -0.30 -8.68 -5.15
C ALA A 108 0.33 -7.77 -6.22
N GLU A 109 0.15 -6.45 -6.12
CA GLU A 109 0.77 -5.45 -7.01
C GLU A 109 2.31 -5.55 -6.98
N LEU A 110 2.90 -5.74 -5.78
CA LEU A 110 4.34 -5.95 -5.65
C LEU A 110 4.81 -7.24 -6.34
N ILE A 111 4.06 -8.33 -6.20
CA ILE A 111 4.39 -9.60 -6.87
C ILE A 111 4.26 -9.43 -8.39
N GLU A 112 3.18 -8.82 -8.87
CA GLU A 112 2.93 -8.56 -10.29
C GLU A 112 4.06 -7.72 -10.91
N SER A 113 4.49 -6.66 -10.21
CA SER A 113 5.63 -5.84 -10.63
C SER A 113 6.92 -6.66 -10.76
N ARG A 114 7.20 -7.56 -9.80
CA ARG A 114 8.40 -8.42 -9.86
C ARG A 114 8.33 -9.43 -10.99
N THR A 115 7.17 -10.03 -11.22
CA THR A 115 6.97 -10.99 -12.33
C THR A 115 7.10 -10.29 -13.69
N ALA A 116 6.55 -9.08 -13.85
CA ALA A 116 6.67 -8.29 -15.07
C ALA A 116 8.13 -7.90 -15.37
N SER A 117 8.87 -7.44 -14.36
CA SER A 117 10.30 -7.14 -14.50
C SER A 117 11.12 -8.38 -14.86
N GLY A 118 10.88 -9.52 -14.19
CA GLY A 118 11.58 -10.76 -14.48
C GLY A 118 11.32 -11.29 -15.89
N ALA A 119 10.08 -11.17 -16.39
CA ALA A 119 9.75 -11.52 -17.77
C ALA A 119 10.45 -10.60 -18.78
N LYS A 120 10.54 -9.30 -18.49
CA LYS A 120 11.25 -8.32 -19.33
C LYS A 120 12.75 -8.62 -19.41
N GLU A 121 13.38 -8.98 -18.29
CA GLU A 121 14.80 -9.35 -18.23
C GLU A 121 15.11 -10.69 -18.92
N ALA A 122 14.14 -11.61 -19.04
CA ALA A 122 14.37 -12.91 -19.66
C ALA A 122 14.32 -12.88 -21.21
N ILE A 123 13.69 -11.86 -21.80
CA ILE A 123 13.54 -11.72 -23.25
C ILE A 123 14.69 -10.89 -23.86
N VAL A 124 15.36 -10.05 -23.05
CA VAL A 124 16.47 -9.16 -23.45
C VAL A 124 17.80 -9.81 -23.11
#